data_AF-A0A838HB32-F1
#
_entry.id   AF-A0A838HB32-F1
#
_cell.length_a   1.000
_cell.length_b   1.000
_cell.length_c   1.000
_cell.angle_alpha   90.00
_cell.angle_beta   90.00
_cell.angle_gamma   90.00
#
_symmetry.space_group_name_H-M   'P 1'
#
loop_
_entity.id
_entity.type
_entity.pdbx_description
1 polymer ?
#
loop_
_entity_poly.entity_id
_entity_poly.type
_entity_poly.pdbx_seq_one_letter_code
_entity_poly.pdbx_strand_id
1 'polypeptide(L)' 'MAAYLIYFNQQWVGDHTEEWFRGRGPLAMAVVDEMKAAGAWVFAGGLEEEDGPVFSADATSGTLMITDGPFVETKEFL' A
#
# COMPACT_ATOMS: atom_id res chain seq x y z
N MET A 1 3.15 14.96 19.02
CA MET A 1 2.67 15.14 17.63
C MET A 1 1.93 13.87 17.26
N ALA A 2 0.70 13.98 16.73
CA ALA A 2 -0.04 12.79 16.31
C ALA A 2 0.56 12.25 15.00
N ALA A 3 0.65 10.93 14.87
CA ALA A 3 1.02 10.26 13.63
C ALA A 3 -0.20 9.49 13.12
N TYR A 4 -0.36 9.46 11.80
CA TYR A 4 -1.48 8.82 11.13
C TYR A 4 -0.94 7.78 10.15
N LEU A 5 -1.59 6.63 10.12
CA LEU A 5 -1.37 5.62 9.09
C LEU A 5 -2.53 5.71 8.11
N ILE A 6 -2.20 6.00 6.85
CA ILE A 6 -3.17 6.24 5.78
C ILE A 6 -2.96 5.15 4.74
N TYR A 7 -4.04 4.43 4.44
CA TYR A 7 -4.08 3.33 3.49
C TYR A 7 -4.83 3.77 2.23
N PHE A 8 -4.32 3.39 1.07
CA PHE A 8 -4.97 3.60 -0.22
C PHE A 8 -5.20 2.22 -0.83
N ASN A 9 -6.45 1.80 -0.93
CA ASN A 9 -6.75 0.48 -1.50
C ASN A 9 -6.50 0.49 -3.01
N GLN A 10 -5.93 -0.58 -3.53
CA GLN A 10 -5.59 -0.73 -4.94
C GLN A 10 -6.82 -0.49 -5.85
N GLN A 11 -7.98 -0.96 -5.42
CA GLN A 11 -9.24 -0.87 -6.16
C GLN A 11 -9.75 0.58 -6.33
N TRP A 12 -9.21 1.56 -5.59
CA TRP A 12 -9.59 2.96 -5.73
C TRP A 12 -8.96 3.63 -6.95
N VAL A 13 -7.89 3.04 -7.48
CA VAL A 13 -7.19 3.56 -8.67
C VAL A 13 -7.92 3.13 -9.94
N GLY A 14 -8.35 1.86 -10.01
CA GLY A 14 -9.03 1.28 -11.18
C GLY A 14 -8.11 1.03 -12.38
N ASP A 15 -8.68 0.47 -13.45
CA ASP A 15 -7.92 0.08 -14.64
C ASP A 15 -7.56 1.30 -15.51
N HIS A 16 -6.26 1.49 -15.72
CA HIS A 16 -5.72 2.60 -16.50
C HIS A 16 -4.57 2.17 -17.41
N THR A 17 -4.31 2.98 -18.44
CA THR A 17 -3.17 2.75 -19.34
C THR A 17 -1.86 3.15 -18.65
N GLU A 18 -0.76 2.54 -19.07
CA GLU A 18 0.56 2.92 -18.59
C GLU A 18 0.86 4.41 -18.82
N GLU A 19 0.40 4.98 -19.94
CA GLU A 19 0.53 6.41 -20.23
C GLU A 19 -0.19 7.29 -19.20
N TRP A 20 -1.39 6.87 -18.77
CA TRP A 20 -2.11 7.56 -17.70
C TRP A 20 -1.31 7.54 -16.40
N PHE A 21 -0.78 6.37 -16.01
CA PHE A 21 0.04 6.22 -14.80
C PHE A 21 1.31 7.08 -14.85
N ARG A 22 2.01 7.08 -16.00
CA ARG A 22 3.19 7.93 -16.22
C ARG A 22 2.87 9.42 -16.07
N GLY A 23 1.65 9.85 -16.42
CA GLY A 23 1.18 11.21 -16.22
C GLY A 23 0.81 11.55 -14.77
N ARG A 24 0.43 10.57 -13.94
CA ARG A 24 0.02 10.78 -12.54
C ARG A 24 1.18 10.68 -11.55
N GLY A 25 2.16 9.81 -11.81
CA GLY A 25 3.32 9.62 -10.93
C GLY A 25 4.00 10.93 -10.50
N PRO A 26 4.34 11.84 -11.44
CA PRO A 26 4.94 13.13 -11.09
C PRO A 26 4.05 14.02 -10.20
N LEU A 27 2.73 14.00 -10.41
CA LEU A 27 1.78 14.78 -9.60
C LEU A 27 1.70 14.25 -8.17
N ALA A 28 1.64 12.92 -8.00
CA ALA A 28 1.64 12.30 -6.68
C ALA A 28 2.96 12.58 -5.93
N MET A 29 4.10 12.50 -6.62
CA MET A 29 5.41 12.78 -6.03
C MET A 29 5.58 14.24 -5.59
N ALA A 30 5.02 15.19 -6.33
CA ALA A 30 5.04 16.61 -5.93
C ALA A 30 4.38 16.82 -4.55
N VAL A 31 3.22 16.19 -4.31
CA VAL A 31 2.54 16.25 -3.00
C VAL A 31 3.38 15.60 -1.90
N VAL A 32 4.04 14.47 -2.19
CA VAL A 32 4.95 13.81 -1.23
C VAL A 32 6.11 14.75 -0.85
N ASP A 33 6.67 15.47 -1.82
CA ASP A 33 7.76 16.41 -1.56
C ASP A 33 7.31 17.63 -0.75
N GLU A 34 6.09 18.13 -0.98
CA GLU A 34 5.45 19.14 -0.12
C GLU A 34 5.29 18.64 1.32
N MET A 35 4.83 17.40 1.52
CA MET A 35 4.69 16.79 2.85
C MET A 35 6.04 16.65 3.58
N LYS A 36 7.10 16.30 2.84
CA LYS A 36 8.47 16.26 3.38
C LYS A 36 8.95 17.65 3.78
N ALA A 37 8.77 18.64 2.91
CA ALA A 37 9.16 20.03 3.18
C ALA A 37 8.43 20.61 4.40
N ALA A 38 7.17 20.24 4.60
CA ALA A 38 6.37 20.63 5.76
C ALA A 38 6.72 19.85 7.04
N GLY A 39 7.60 18.84 6.97
CA GLY A 39 7.94 17.98 8.11
C GLY A 39 6.80 17.05 8.56
N ALA A 40 5.80 16.84 7.70
CA ALA A 40 4.63 15.98 7.99
C ALA A 40 4.83 14.53 7.51
N TRP A 41 5.78 14.28 6.60
CA TRP A 41 6.08 12.95 6.09
C TRP A 41 6.86 12.10 7.11
N VAL A 42 6.35 10.90 7.41
CA VAL A 42 7.03 9.93 8.29
C VAL A 42 7.63 8.79 7.46
N PHE A 43 6.80 8.08 6.69
CA PHE A 43 7.17 7.09 5.70
C PHE A 43 6.04 6.93 4.67
N ALA A 44 6.36 6.43 3.46
CA ALA A 44 5.38 6.03 2.45
C ALA A 44 6.00 5.01 1.49
N GLY A 45 5.19 4.08 0.97
CA GLY A 45 5.59 3.08 -0.01
C GLY A 45 4.37 2.34 -0.56
N GLY A 46 4.46 1.87 -1.80
CA GLY A 46 3.47 0.96 -2.38
C GLY A 46 3.76 -0.49 -2.00
N LEU A 47 2.73 -1.33 -2.05
CA LEU A 47 2.87 -2.78 -2.02
C LEU A 47 2.91 -3.32 -3.46
N GLU A 48 3.33 -4.57 -3.61
CA GLU A 48 3.26 -5.27 -4.89
C GLU A 48 1.81 -5.64 -5.20
N GLU A 49 1.41 -5.51 -6.46
CA GLU A 49 0.02 -5.71 -6.91
C GLU A 49 -0.38 -7.20 -6.89
N GLU A 50 -1.59 -7.51 -7.40
CA GLU A 50 -2.31 -8.80 -7.31
C GLU A 50 -1.48 -10.07 -7.62
N ASP A 51 -0.44 -9.96 -8.44
CA ASP A 51 0.39 -11.10 -8.87
C ASP A 51 1.62 -11.33 -7.98
N GLY A 52 1.83 -10.51 -6.94
CA GLY A 52 2.91 -10.65 -5.98
C GLY A 52 2.72 -11.85 -5.04
N PRO A 53 3.80 -12.43 -4.49
CA PRO A 53 3.69 -13.50 -3.51
C PRO A 53 3.11 -12.98 -2.18
N VAL A 54 1.88 -13.37 -1.85
CA VAL A 54 1.21 -13.00 -0.60
C VAL A 54 1.18 -14.19 0.36
N PHE A 55 1.65 -13.97 1.59
CA PHE A 55 1.61 -14.96 2.66
C PHE A 55 1.15 -14.33 3.97
N SER A 56 0.45 -15.10 4.77
CA SER A 56 0.05 -14.75 6.13
C SER A 56 0.80 -15.61 7.14
N ALA A 57 1.18 -14.98 8.25
CA ALA A 57 1.90 -15.62 9.35
C ALA A 57 1.11 -15.48 10.65
N ASP A 58 0.76 -16.60 11.27
CA ASP A 58 0.05 -16.65 12.55
C ASP A 58 0.89 -17.36 13.62
N ALA A 59 1.24 -16.65 14.68
CA ALA A 59 1.99 -17.16 15.83
C ALA A 59 1.13 -17.30 17.10
N THR A 60 -0.18 -17.08 17.02
CA THR A 60 -1.08 -16.99 18.19
C THR A 60 -1.39 -18.34 18.84
N SER A 61 -1.20 -19.45 18.12
CA SER A 61 -1.46 -20.82 18.59
C SER A 61 -0.29 -21.45 19.38
N GLY A 62 0.84 -20.74 19.53
CA GLY A 62 2.07 -21.27 20.14
C GLY A 62 3.01 -22.00 19.17
N THR A 63 2.60 -22.20 17.92
CA THR A 63 3.46 -22.62 16.80
C THR A 63 3.24 -21.66 15.64
N LEU A 64 4.32 -21.23 14.97
CA LEU A 64 4.23 -20.37 13.79
C LEU A 64 3.63 -21.16 12.61
N MET A 65 2.51 -20.68 12.10
CA MET A 65 1.86 -21.19 10.90
C MET A 65 2.01 -20.17 9.77
N ILE A 66 2.42 -20.63 8.59
CA ILE A 66 2.50 -19.82 7.37
C ILE A 66 1.46 -20.36 6.39
N THR A 67 0.64 -19.47 5.84
CA THR A 67 -0.42 -19.79 4.87
C THR A 67 -0.27 -18.93 3.62
N ASP A 68 -0.59 -19.53 2.47
CA ASP A 68 -0.68 -18.83 1.19
C ASP A 68 -1.88 -17.88 1.19
N GLY A 69 -1.70 -16.69 0.63
CA GLY A 69 -2.73 -15.65 0.57
C GLY A 69 -2.75 -14.68 1.77
N PRO A 70 -3.64 -13.67 1.70
CA PRO A 70 -3.73 -12.60 2.69
C PRO A 70 -4.21 -13.11 4.07
N PHE A 71 -4.07 -12.27 5.09
CA PHE A 71 -4.63 -12.56 6.42
C PHE A 71 -6.16 -12.76 6.38
N VAL A 72 -6.84 -12.04 5.48
CA VAL A 72 -8.27 -12.16 5.23
C VAL A 72 -8.56 -11.76 3.78
N GLU A 73 -9.49 -12.48 3.15
CA GLU A 73 -9.99 -12.13 1.81
C GLU A 73 -11.02 -11.01 1.91
N THR A 74 -10.74 -9.89 1.27
CA THR A 74 -11.62 -8.72 1.21
C THR A 74 -11.72 -8.19 -0.21
N LYS A 75 -12.84 -7.51 -0.51
CA LYS A 75 -13.00 -6.84 -1.80
C LYS A 75 -11.93 -5.76 -2.03
N GLU A 76 -11.51 -5.10 -0.96
CA GLU A 76 -10.51 -4.04 -1.01
C GLU A 76 -9.26 -4.47 -0.26
N PHE A 77 -8.09 -4.23 -0.84
CA PHE A 77 -6.78 -4.52 -0.25
C PHE A 77 -5.74 -3.47 -0.69
N LEU A 78 -4.60 -3.47 -0.01
CA LEU A 78 -3.47 -2.57 -0.24
C LEU A 78 -2.54 -3.06 -1.35
#